data_AF-A0A0N0D459-F1
#
_entry.id   AF-A0A0N0D459-F1
#
_cell.length_a   1.000
_cell.length_b   1.000
_cell.length_c   1.000
_cell.angle_alpha   90.00
_cell.angle_beta   90.00
_cell.angle_gamma   90.00
#
_symmetry.space_group_name_H-M   'P 1'
#
loop_
_entity.id
_entity.type
_entity.pdbx_description
1 polymer ?
#
loop_
_entity_poly.entity_id
_entity_poly.type
_entity_poly.pdbx_seq_one_letter_code
_entity_poly.pdbx_strand_id
1 'polypeptide(L)'
;MLKMYIQKISSDISAKSLFKDTPDLKFFPQHDICPHCNSTLHVQKTLRTTPITMDIGPFQAKETILQCPQDRTIFHSELLRKLTPVKGTFGYDVIVHVGKALFINSQDNLSIMKDLASENIPISEREISYLGKKFVTYLSLAHRESREQIRNLMKTNGGYVLHIDGWKWQSKIDHLW
;
A
#
# COMPACT_ATOMS: atom_id res chain seq x y z
N MET A 1 5.86 -29.46 18.84
CA MET A 1 5.86 -30.25 17.58
C MET A 1 5.08 -29.55 16.46
N LEU A 2 3.74 -29.46 16.51
CA LEU A 2 2.94 -28.87 15.42
C LEU A 2 3.29 -27.39 15.10
N LYS A 3 3.44 -26.55 16.13
CA LYS A 3 3.84 -25.13 15.96
C LYS A 3 5.19 -24.97 15.24
N MET A 4 6.15 -25.86 15.50
CA MET A 4 7.47 -25.82 14.86
C MET A 4 7.39 -26.21 13.39
N TYR A 5 6.56 -27.20 13.05
CA TYR A 5 6.32 -27.59 11.65
C TYR A 5 5.61 -26.48 10.87
N ILE A 6 4.60 -25.83 11.47
CA ILE A 6 3.90 -24.70 10.85
C ILE A 6 4.87 -23.52 10.65
N GLN A 7 5.69 -23.20 11.64
CA GLN A 7 6.72 -22.15 11.51
C GLN A 7 7.73 -22.48 10.41
N LYS A 8 8.16 -23.74 10.30
CA LYS A 8 9.09 -24.19 9.26
C LYS A 8 8.47 -24.10 7.86
N ILE A 9 7.23 -24.56 7.68
CA ILE A 9 6.53 -24.42 6.41
C ILE A 9 6.34 -22.93 6.09
N SER A 10 5.94 -22.12 7.06
CA SER A 10 5.78 -20.67 6.91
C SER A 10 7.07 -19.95 6.54
N SER A 11 8.23 -20.39 7.05
CA SER A 11 9.53 -19.83 6.65
C SER A 11 9.92 -20.27 5.24
N ASP A 12 9.64 -21.52 4.87
CA ASP A 12 9.99 -22.09 3.57
C ASP A 12 9.14 -21.48 2.43
N ILE A 13 7.91 -21.05 2.72
CA ILE A 13 7.02 -20.35 1.77
C ILE A 13 7.02 -18.82 1.92
N SER A 14 7.90 -18.26 2.76
CA SER A 14 7.99 -16.80 2.89
C SER A 14 8.42 -16.15 1.58
N ALA A 15 8.01 -14.90 1.34
CA ALA A 15 8.42 -14.13 0.17
C ALA A 15 9.95 -14.14 -0.03
N LYS A 16 10.69 -14.02 1.08
CA LYS A 16 12.15 -14.09 1.11
C LYS A 16 12.71 -15.42 0.60
N SER A 17 12.04 -16.53 0.92
CA SER A 17 12.45 -17.87 0.51
C SER A 17 12.02 -18.21 -0.92
N LEU A 18 10.83 -17.74 -1.33
CA LEU A 18 10.28 -17.96 -2.67
C LEU A 18 10.98 -17.11 -3.74
N PHE A 19 11.42 -15.90 -3.39
CA PHE A 19 12.05 -14.96 -4.30
C PHE A 19 13.49 -14.66 -3.85
N LYS A 20 14.41 -15.60 -4.10
CA LYS A 20 15.84 -15.40 -3.85
C LYS A 20 16.41 -14.21 -4.64
N ASP A 21 15.93 -14.06 -5.87
CA ASP A 21 16.21 -12.92 -6.74
C ASP A 21 14.96 -12.05 -6.85
N THR A 22 15.15 -10.74 -7.06
CA THR A 22 14.06 -9.79 -7.29
C THR A 22 13.31 -10.18 -8.57
N PRO A 23 12.01 -10.57 -8.49
CA PRO A 23 11.28 -11.05 -9.65
C PRO A 23 10.98 -9.92 -10.64
N ASP A 24 11.00 -10.21 -11.95
CA ASP A 24 10.57 -9.29 -13.01
C ASP A 24 9.11 -9.60 -13.39
N LEU A 25 8.22 -8.65 -13.10
CA LEU A 25 6.78 -8.76 -13.33
C LEU A 25 6.35 -7.77 -14.41
N LYS A 26 5.61 -8.27 -15.40
CA LYS A 26 5.10 -7.47 -16.52
C LYS A 26 3.69 -6.98 -16.24
N PHE A 27 3.46 -5.70 -16.49
CA PHE A 27 2.19 -5.03 -16.28
C PHE A 27 1.71 -4.38 -17.57
N PHE A 28 0.48 -4.68 -17.95
CA PHE A 28 -0.16 -4.17 -19.16
C PHE A 28 -1.49 -3.50 -18.81
N PRO A 29 -1.99 -2.57 -19.64
CA PRO A 29 -3.35 -2.07 -19.52
C PRO A 29 -4.35 -3.20 -19.78
N GLN A 30 -5.57 -3.05 -19.26
CA GLN A 30 -6.64 -4.05 -19.44
C GLN A 30 -7.24 -4.05 -20.85
N HIS A 31 -6.97 -2.98 -21.60
CA HIS A 31 -7.56 -2.74 -22.91
C HIS A 31 -6.45 -2.61 -23.93
N ASP A 32 -6.61 -3.29 -25.06
CA ASP A 32 -5.76 -3.11 -26.25
C ASP A 32 -6.46 -2.25 -27.32
N ILE A 33 -7.72 -1.87 -27.07
CA ILE A 33 -8.58 -1.06 -27.94
C ILE A 33 -9.08 0.14 -27.14
N CYS A 34 -9.10 1.33 -27.74
CA CYS A 34 -9.62 2.52 -27.08
C CYS A 34 -11.14 2.43 -26.89
N PRO A 35 -11.67 2.58 -25.66
CA PRO A 35 -13.12 2.56 -25.41
C PRO A 35 -13.86 3.78 -25.98
N HIS A 36 -13.16 4.83 -26.40
CA HIS A 36 -13.77 6.07 -26.92
C HIS A 36 -13.94 6.08 -28.43
N CYS A 37 -12.95 5.56 -29.17
CA CYS A 37 -12.91 5.62 -30.64
C CYS A 37 -12.65 4.26 -31.32
N ASN A 38 -12.56 3.19 -30.52
CA ASN A 38 -12.46 1.80 -30.98
C ASN A 38 -11.21 1.48 -31.83
N SER A 39 -10.21 2.37 -31.84
CA SER A 39 -8.92 2.13 -32.50
C SER A 39 -7.99 1.31 -31.61
N THR A 40 -7.18 0.44 -32.23
CA THR A 40 -6.10 -0.29 -31.56
C THR A 40 -5.12 0.67 -30.91
N LEU A 41 -4.77 0.41 -29.66
CA LEU A 41 -3.80 1.20 -28.93
C LEU A 41 -2.37 0.85 -29.36
N HIS A 42 -1.48 1.83 -29.33
CA HIS A 42 -0.06 1.62 -29.62
C HIS A 42 0.78 1.77 -28.36
N VAL A 43 1.91 1.06 -28.30
CA VAL A 43 2.88 1.23 -27.23
C VAL A 43 3.45 2.63 -27.28
N GLN A 44 3.20 3.41 -26.23
CA GLN A 44 3.82 4.73 -26.06
C GLN A 44 5.22 4.57 -25.48
N LYS A 45 5.34 3.84 -24.38
CA LYS A 45 6.61 3.60 -23.67
C LYS A 45 6.51 2.40 -22.74
N THR A 46 7.66 1.94 -22.27
CA THR A 46 7.76 0.97 -21.18
C THR A 46 8.50 1.62 -20.02
N LEU A 47 7.92 1.60 -18.83
CA LEU A 47 8.53 2.08 -17.59
C LEU A 47 8.99 0.90 -16.74
N ARG A 48 10.10 1.10 -16.04
CA ARG A 48 10.58 0.18 -15.01
C ARG A 48 10.61 0.90 -13.67
N THR A 49 10.03 0.25 -12.67
CA THR A 49 10.06 0.72 -11.27
C THR A 49 10.32 -0.48 -10.36
N THR A 50 10.68 -0.22 -9.12
CA THR A 50 10.89 -1.28 -8.12
C THR A 50 9.96 -1.08 -6.93
N PRO A 51 8.66 -1.43 -7.06
CA PRO A 51 7.76 -1.41 -5.93
C PRO A 51 8.14 -2.48 -4.89
N ILE A 52 7.69 -2.26 -3.66
CA ILE A 52 7.86 -3.16 -2.52
C ILE A 52 6.48 -3.39 -1.91
N THR A 53 6.07 -4.65 -1.82
CA THR A 53 4.77 -5.09 -1.27
C THR A 53 4.99 -6.09 -0.14
N MET A 54 3.98 -6.30 0.72
CA MET A 54 4.04 -7.26 1.82
C MET A 54 4.23 -8.69 1.30
N ASP A 55 3.53 -9.07 0.23
CA ASP A 55 3.49 -10.46 -0.25
C ASP A 55 4.75 -10.90 -1.02
N ILE A 56 5.51 -9.96 -1.60
CA ILE A 56 6.65 -10.25 -2.47
C ILE A 56 7.96 -9.66 -1.91
N GLY A 57 7.89 -8.56 -1.18
CA GLY A 57 9.03 -7.67 -1.00
C GLY A 57 9.30 -6.88 -2.29
N PRO A 58 10.56 -6.54 -2.61
CA PRO A 58 10.91 -5.80 -3.81
C PRO A 58 10.71 -6.65 -5.07
N PHE A 59 10.15 -6.05 -6.13
CA PHE A 59 10.09 -6.65 -7.47
C PHE A 59 10.31 -5.62 -8.57
N GLN A 60 10.83 -6.04 -9.72
CA GLN A 60 10.97 -5.19 -10.91
C GLN A 60 9.64 -5.15 -11.67
N ALA A 61 8.92 -4.03 -11.60
CA ALA A 61 7.70 -3.82 -12.33
C ALA A 61 8.01 -3.22 -13.71
N LYS A 62 7.78 -3.99 -14.77
CA LYS A 62 7.87 -3.54 -16.17
C LYS A 62 6.47 -3.20 -16.68
N GLU A 63 6.11 -1.92 -16.63
CA GLU A 63 4.81 -1.42 -17.10
C GLU A 63 4.90 -0.99 -18.57
N THR A 64 4.14 -1.65 -19.44
CA THR A 64 3.88 -1.16 -20.80
C THR A 64 2.72 -0.17 -20.76
N ILE A 65 2.97 1.06 -21.23
CA ILE A 65 1.96 2.11 -21.32
C ILE A 65 1.51 2.21 -22.76
N LEU A 66 0.20 2.14 -22.96
CA LEU A 66 -0.42 2.27 -24.27
C LEU A 66 -1.02 3.67 -24.45
N GLN A 67 -1.11 4.11 -25.69
CA GLN A 67 -1.75 5.37 -26.06
C GLN A 67 -2.65 5.16 -27.27
N CYS A 68 -3.82 5.81 -27.23
CA CYS A 68 -4.70 5.87 -28.38
C CYS A 68 -4.10 6.78 -29.47
N PRO A 69 -4.00 6.33 -30.74
CA PRO A 69 -3.46 7.15 -31.81
C PRO A 69 -4.38 8.32 -32.20
N GLN A 70 -5.69 8.22 -31.92
CA GLN A 70 -6.69 9.20 -32.30
C GLN A 70 -6.87 10.29 -31.24
N ASP A 71 -7.32 9.91 -30.04
CA ASP A 71 -7.64 10.86 -28.96
C ASP A 71 -6.47 11.12 -27.99
N ARG A 72 -5.33 10.42 -28.17
CA ARG A 72 -4.11 10.54 -27.34
C ARG A 72 -4.25 10.14 -25.87
N THR A 73 -5.36 9.52 -25.47
CA THR A 73 -5.57 8.99 -24.11
C THR A 73 -4.49 7.98 -23.75
N ILE A 74 -4.00 8.07 -22.52
CA ILE A 74 -2.93 7.21 -21.99
C ILE A 74 -3.55 6.13 -21.11
N PHE A 75 -3.16 4.88 -21.34
CA PHE A 75 -3.64 3.71 -20.63
C PHE A 75 -2.50 3.09 -19.81
N HIS A 76 -2.72 2.99 -18.51
CA HIS A 76 -1.81 2.40 -17.53
C HIS A 76 -2.28 1.01 -17.12
N SER A 77 -1.40 0.24 -16.48
CA SER A 77 -1.81 -1.02 -15.87
C SER A 77 -2.62 -0.76 -14.60
N GLU A 78 -3.91 -1.08 -14.65
CA GLU A 78 -4.77 -1.00 -13.47
C GLU A 78 -4.30 -1.92 -12.34
N LEU A 79 -3.71 -3.07 -12.68
CA LEU A 79 -3.17 -3.99 -11.69
C LEU A 79 -2.04 -3.31 -10.90
N LEU A 80 -1.08 -2.70 -11.58
CA LEU A 80 0.01 -1.97 -10.91
C LEU A 80 -0.52 -0.78 -10.10
N ARG A 81 -1.51 -0.06 -10.63
CA ARG A 81 -2.17 1.08 -9.94
C ARG A 81 -2.92 0.67 -8.67
N LYS A 82 -3.41 -0.56 -8.59
CA LYS A 82 -4.04 -1.12 -7.38
C LYS A 82 -3.02 -1.55 -6.33
N LEU A 83 -1.79 -1.87 -6.73
CA LEU A 83 -0.73 -2.32 -5.81
C LEU A 83 -0.02 -1.15 -5.12
N THR A 84 0.36 -0.11 -5.88
CA THR A 84 1.20 0.98 -5.36
C THR A 84 0.68 2.36 -5.77
N PRO A 85 0.84 3.40 -4.91
CA PRO A 85 0.65 4.79 -5.31
C PRO A 85 1.45 5.13 -6.59
N VAL A 86 0.94 6.09 -7.35
CA VAL A 86 1.63 6.59 -8.54
C VAL A 86 3.04 7.07 -8.17
N LYS A 87 4.07 6.45 -8.78
CA LYS A 87 5.50 6.70 -8.50
C LYS A 87 5.93 6.37 -7.05
N GLY A 88 5.14 5.61 -6.30
CA GLY A 88 5.46 5.16 -4.96
C GLY A 88 6.35 3.91 -4.98
N THR A 89 7.30 3.86 -4.05
CA THR A 89 8.12 2.66 -3.80
C THR A 89 7.35 1.62 -3.01
N PHE A 90 6.60 2.02 -1.98
CA PHE A 90 5.88 1.08 -1.11
C PHE A 90 4.42 0.95 -1.53
N GLY A 91 3.95 -0.30 -1.60
CA GLY A 91 2.57 -0.65 -1.89
C GLY A 91 1.60 -0.15 -0.82
N TYR A 92 0.32 -0.12 -1.17
CA TYR A 92 -0.74 0.28 -0.24
C TYR A 92 -0.83 -0.64 0.97
N ASP A 93 -0.55 -1.92 0.79
CA ASP A 93 -0.46 -2.93 1.83
C ASP A 93 0.61 -2.61 2.89
N VAL A 94 1.82 -2.22 2.47
CA VAL A 94 2.90 -1.79 3.37
C VAL A 94 2.50 -0.51 4.12
N ILE A 95 1.88 0.45 3.42
CA ILE A 95 1.41 1.70 4.04
C ILE A 95 0.36 1.41 5.12
N VAL A 96 -0.59 0.50 4.84
CA VAL A 96 -1.61 0.08 5.80
C VAL A 96 -0.99 -0.66 6.98
N HIS A 97 -0.03 -1.56 6.73
CA HIS A 97 0.69 -2.27 7.78
C HIS A 97 1.38 -1.29 8.74
N VAL A 98 2.19 -0.36 8.20
CA VAL A 98 2.87 0.67 8.99
C VAL A 98 1.88 1.55 9.76
N GLY A 99 0.79 1.97 9.11
CA GLY A 99 -0.25 2.77 9.76
C GLY A 99 -0.87 2.07 10.97
N LYS A 100 -1.23 0.79 10.84
CA LYS A 100 -1.76 -0.01 11.94
C LYS A 100 -0.73 -0.18 13.05
N ALA A 101 0.51 -0.49 12.71
CA ALA A 101 1.58 -0.67 13.68
C ALA A 101 1.82 0.61 14.51
N LEU A 102 1.85 1.78 13.87
CA LEU A 102 2.04 3.07 14.54
C LEU A 102 0.84 3.49 15.39
N PHE A 103 -0.37 3.46 14.82
CA PHE A 103 -1.53 4.14 15.42
C PHE A 103 -2.48 3.22 16.17
N ILE A 104 -2.46 1.91 15.91
CA ILE A 104 -3.29 0.93 16.61
C ILE A 104 -2.45 0.16 17.62
N ASN A 105 -1.28 -0.34 17.20
CA ASN A 105 -0.44 -1.17 18.06
C ASN A 105 0.55 -0.35 18.89
N SER A 106 0.67 0.97 18.64
CA SER A 106 1.59 1.87 19.35
C SER A 106 3.05 1.40 19.33
N GLN A 107 3.48 0.77 18.23
CA GLN A 107 4.86 0.32 18.04
C GLN A 107 5.77 1.49 17.66
N ASP A 108 7.01 1.46 18.13
CA ASP A 108 8.03 2.43 17.73
C ASP A 108 8.60 2.13 16.33
N ASN A 109 9.16 3.14 15.67
CA ASN A 109 9.68 3.01 14.31
C ASN A 109 10.79 1.95 14.17
N LEU A 110 11.66 1.82 15.17
CA LEU A 110 12.80 0.89 15.11
C LEU A 110 12.31 -0.56 15.18
N SER A 111 11.31 -0.85 16.01
CA SER A 111 10.66 -2.16 16.06
C SER A 111 9.97 -2.49 14.74
N ILE A 112 9.17 -1.56 14.20
CA ILE A 112 8.49 -1.74 12.91
C ILE A 112 9.49 -1.99 11.78
N MET A 113 10.62 -1.27 11.77
CA MET A 113 11.67 -1.46 10.78
C MET A 113 12.26 -2.86 10.82
N LYS A 114 12.54 -3.39 12.03
CA LYS A 114 13.09 -4.74 12.21
C LYS A 114 12.09 -5.80 11.79
N ASP A 115 10.82 -5.63 12.14
CA ASP A 115 9.74 -6.55 11.78
C ASP A 115 9.61 -6.63 10.25
N LEU A 116 9.49 -5.48 9.57
CA LEU A 116 9.40 -5.42 8.11
C LEU A 116 10.66 -5.96 7.42
N ALA A 117 11.86 -5.68 7.95
CA ALA A 117 13.10 -6.24 7.40
C ALA A 117 13.15 -7.78 7.50
N SER A 118 12.55 -8.36 8.56
CA SER A 118 12.41 -9.81 8.70
C SER A 118 11.48 -10.42 7.65
N GLU A 119 10.52 -9.63 7.16
CA GLU A 119 9.54 -9.99 6.14
C GLU A 119 9.98 -9.62 4.71
N ASN A 120 11.28 -9.38 4.46
CA ASN A 120 11.82 -9.01 3.14
C ASN A 120 11.41 -7.60 2.64
N ILE A 121 11.09 -6.69 3.56
CA ILE A 121 10.65 -5.32 3.23
C ILE A 121 11.73 -4.35 3.74
N PRO A 122 12.73 -4.02 2.90
CA PRO A 122 13.78 -3.09 3.31
C PRO A 122 13.20 -1.67 3.42
N ILE A 123 13.26 -1.11 4.62
CA ILE A 123 12.72 0.22 4.92
C ILE A 123 13.59 0.89 6.00
N SER A 124 13.59 2.23 6.03
CA SER A 124 14.26 3.01 7.07
C SER A 124 13.25 3.59 8.07
N GLU A 125 13.69 3.92 9.29
CA GLU A 125 12.83 4.59 10.29
C GLU A 125 12.22 5.91 9.80
N ARG A 126 12.98 6.67 9.01
CA ARG A 126 12.48 7.91 8.38
C ARG A 126 11.34 7.61 7.41
N GLU A 127 11.51 6.57 6.61
CA GLU A 127 10.48 6.14 5.66
C GLU A 127 9.23 5.64 6.40
N ILE A 128 9.38 4.91 7.51
CA ILE A 128 8.24 4.52 8.37
C ILE A 128 7.45 5.75 8.84
N SER A 129 8.14 6.78 9.32
CA SER A 129 7.49 8.04 9.71
C SER A 129 6.74 8.70 8.55
N TYR A 130 7.30 8.63 7.34
CA TYR A 130 6.69 9.16 6.13
C TYR A 130 5.46 8.34 5.69
N LEU A 131 5.56 7.01 5.72
CA LEU A 131 4.43 6.12 5.43
C LEU A 131 3.31 6.29 6.45
N GLY A 132 3.60 6.54 7.73
CA GLY A 132 2.59 6.88 8.73
C GLY A 132 1.80 8.14 8.37
N LYS A 133 2.45 9.19 7.88
CA LYS A 133 1.77 10.41 7.38
C LYS A 133 0.92 10.13 6.14
N LYS A 134 1.43 9.32 5.21
CA LYS A 134 0.66 8.86 4.03
C LYS A 134 -0.56 8.07 4.44
N PHE A 135 -0.44 7.16 5.40
CA PHE A 135 -1.55 6.36 5.90
C PHE A 135 -2.70 7.24 6.40
N VAL A 136 -2.43 8.20 7.30
CA VAL A 136 -3.47 9.11 7.81
C VAL A 136 -4.11 9.90 6.68
N THR A 137 -3.30 10.38 5.73
CA THR A 137 -3.78 11.13 4.56
C THR A 137 -4.72 10.26 3.71
N TYR A 138 -4.28 9.07 3.30
CA TYR A 138 -5.07 8.17 2.47
C TYR A 138 -6.32 7.66 3.20
N LEU A 139 -6.22 7.33 4.49
CA LEU A 139 -7.36 6.96 5.30
C LEU A 139 -8.41 8.08 5.34
N SER A 140 -7.98 9.34 5.51
CA SER A 140 -8.90 10.48 5.52
C SER A 140 -9.62 10.68 4.18
N LEU A 141 -8.92 10.48 3.06
CA LEU A 141 -9.48 10.56 1.71
C LEU A 141 -10.47 9.42 1.47
N ALA A 142 -10.06 8.17 1.73
CA ALA A 142 -10.91 7.00 1.58
C ALA A 142 -12.17 7.09 2.47
N HIS A 143 -12.03 7.58 3.70
CA HIS A 143 -13.15 7.79 4.61
C HIS A 143 -14.11 8.87 4.10
N ARG A 144 -13.58 9.95 3.51
CA ARG A 144 -14.40 11.01 2.89
C ARG A 144 -15.17 10.48 1.68
N GLU A 145 -14.51 9.73 0.80
CA GLU A 145 -15.12 9.14 -0.40
C GLU A 145 -16.18 8.08 -0.03
N SER A 146 -15.94 7.32 1.04
CA SER A 146 -16.83 6.26 1.52
C SER A 146 -17.96 6.79 2.43
N ARG A 147 -18.04 8.11 2.69
CA ARG A 147 -18.94 8.69 3.70
C ARG A 147 -20.40 8.27 3.53
N GLU A 148 -20.92 8.32 2.30
CA GLU A 148 -22.32 7.95 2.05
C GLU A 148 -22.56 6.45 2.22
N GLN A 149 -21.61 5.61 1.79
CA GLN A 149 -21.67 4.16 2.00
C GLN A 149 -21.66 3.81 3.49
N ILE A 150 -20.75 4.42 4.25
CA ILE A 150 -20.65 4.25 5.70
C ILE A 150 -21.92 4.74 6.39
N ARG A 151 -22.47 5.90 5.99
CA ARG A 151 -23.73 6.43 6.52
C ARG A 151 -24.89 5.49 6.25
N ASN A 152 -25.00 4.96 5.05
CA ASN A 152 -26.05 4.01 4.69
C ASN A 152 -25.93 2.73 5.50
N LEU A 153 -24.72 2.18 5.66
CA LEU A 153 -24.46 1.01 6.49
C LEU A 153 -24.84 1.25 7.97
N MET A 154 -24.50 2.42 8.51
CA MET A 154 -24.91 2.79 9.88
C MET A 154 -26.43 2.86 10.00
N LYS A 155 -27.13 3.45 9.01
CA LYS A 155 -28.60 3.52 9.01
C LYS A 155 -29.24 2.13 8.93
N THR A 156 -28.77 1.25 8.06
CA THR A 156 -29.30 -0.12 7.91
C THR A 156 -29.08 -0.94 9.18
N ASN A 157 -28.06 -0.62 9.98
CA ASN A 157 -27.72 -1.31 11.20
C ASN A 157 -28.35 -0.68 12.46
N GLY A 158 -29.38 0.17 12.31
CA GLY A 158 -30.13 0.77 13.42
C GLY A 158 -29.53 2.07 13.98
N GLY A 159 -28.57 2.68 13.28
CA GLY A 159 -27.86 3.88 13.71
C GLY A 159 -26.59 3.56 14.50
N TYR A 160 -25.99 4.58 15.13
CA TYR A 160 -24.83 4.42 16.01
C TYR A 160 -25.02 5.25 17.28
N VAL A 161 -24.63 4.70 18.43
CA VAL A 161 -24.57 5.43 19.70
C VAL A 161 -23.17 6.02 19.83
N LEU A 162 -23.07 7.34 19.83
CA LEU A 162 -21.79 8.04 19.98
C LEU A 162 -21.55 8.37 21.46
N HIS A 163 -20.53 7.76 22.05
CA HIS A 163 -19.98 8.19 23.32
C HIS A 163 -18.59 8.77 23.07
N ILE A 164 -18.42 10.08 23.30
CA ILE A 164 -17.12 10.75 23.22
C ILE A 164 -16.62 10.94 24.64
N ASP A 165 -15.52 10.26 24.97
CA ASP A 165 -14.82 10.47 26.23
C ASP A 165 -13.55 11.32 26.01
N GLY A 166 -13.25 12.20 26.95
CA GLY A 166 -12.17 13.17 26.87
C GLY A 166 -11.03 12.80 27.79
N TRP A 167 -9.81 12.74 27.25
CA TRP A 167 -8.59 12.58 28.04
C TRP A 167 -7.69 13.79 27.82
N LYS A 168 -7.10 14.32 28.90
CA LYS A 168 -6.21 15.48 28.85
C LYS A 168 -4.77 15.00 28.93
N TRP A 169 -3.99 15.27 27.90
CA TRP A 169 -2.55 14.96 27.86
C TRP A 169 -1.74 16.17 28.33
N GLN A 170 -0.82 15.98 29.28
CA GLN A 170 0.07 17.03 29.76
C GLN A 170 1.44 16.84 29.10
N SER A 171 1.78 17.68 28.12
CA SER A 171 3.15 17.75 27.61
C SER A 171 4.04 18.38 28.69
N LYS A 172 5.04 17.64 29.19
CA LYS A 172 6.16 18.27 29.92
C LYS A 172 6.96 19.11 28.93
N ILE A 173 6.66 20.40 28.88
CA ILE A 173 7.64 21.40 28.45
C ILE A 173 8.33 21.81 29.75
N ASP A 174 9.38 21.07 30.12
CA ASP A 174 10.25 21.50 31.21
C ASP A 174 11.03 22.71 30.69
N HIS A 175 10.86 23.82 31.40
CA HIS A 175 11.47 25.12 31.16
C HIS A 175 12.99 25.03 31.19
N LEU A 176 13.66 25.44 30.10
CA LEU A 176 15.05 25.88 30.11
C LEU A 176 15.07 27.38 29.83
N TRP A 177 15.12 28.15 30.91
CA TRP A 177 15.80 29.45 30.94
C TRP A 177 17.21 29.21 31.46
#